data_AF-A0A6L7LJI9-F1
#
_entry.id   AF-A0A6L7LJI9-F1
#
_cell.length_a   1.000
_cell.length_b   1.000
_cell.length_c   1.000
_cell.angle_alpha   90.00
_cell.angle_beta   90.00
_cell.angle_gamma   90.00
#
_symmetry.space_group_name_H-M   'P 1'
#
loop_
_entity.id
_entity.type
_entity.pdbx_description
1 polymer ?
#
loop_
_entity_poly.entity_id
_entity_poly.type
_entity_poly.pdbx_seq_one_letter_code
_entity_poly.pdbx_strand_id
1 'polypeptide(L)'
;MALTRTHRQVACRLLPQTRANWHWLETTLEAQRQPYNAALEERIDFHRKTGKSRTYFDQCKALTACRRELPEMAECAVGIQRGTLKRLDESFKGFFNRLKKGAKAGFPKFRGRRFLDSITIVSGVKLRDGTLHIPGFGPMAIRR
;
A
#
# COMPACT_ATOMS: atom_id res chain seq x y z
N MET A 1 -15.98 17.09 25.93
CA MET A 1 -16.43 16.33 24.75
C MET A 1 -15.26 16.18 23.76
N ALA A 2 -14.55 15.05 23.82
CA ALA A 2 -13.49 14.77 22.86
C ALA A 2 -14.12 14.39 21.51
N LEU A 3 -13.93 15.22 20.49
CA LEU A 3 -14.28 14.87 19.11
C LEU A 3 -13.48 13.63 18.73
N THR A 4 -14.10 12.46 18.73
CA THR A 4 -13.52 11.24 18.17
C THR A 4 -13.40 11.45 16.67
N ARG A 5 -12.26 12.00 16.24
CA ARG A 5 -11.94 12.28 14.84
C ARG A 5 -11.97 10.95 14.08
N THR A 6 -13.08 10.66 13.42
CA THR A 6 -13.23 9.46 12.60
C THR A 6 -12.27 9.61 11.43
N HIS A 7 -11.13 8.93 11.47
CA HIS A 7 -10.16 8.92 10.38
C HIS A 7 -10.79 8.22 9.17
N ARG A 8 -11.49 8.97 8.32
CA ARG A 8 -11.94 8.49 7.01
C ARG A 8 -10.75 8.41 6.06
N GLN A 9 -10.69 7.35 5.26
CA GLN A 9 -9.82 7.29 4.11
C GLN A 9 -10.20 8.44 3.16
N VAL A 10 -9.22 9.26 2.77
CA VAL A 10 -9.41 10.35 1.82
C VAL A 10 -8.84 9.93 0.48
N ALA A 11 -9.69 9.88 -0.54
CA ALA A 11 -9.26 9.76 -1.93
C ALA A 11 -9.20 11.16 -2.54
N CYS A 12 -8.09 11.49 -3.19
CA CYS A 12 -7.94 12.74 -3.94
C CYS A 12 -7.25 12.44 -5.26
N ARG A 13 -7.48 13.29 -6.26
CA ARG A 13 -6.82 13.16 -7.57
C ARG A 13 -5.48 13.89 -7.51
N LEU A 14 -4.40 13.17 -7.77
CA LEU A 14 -3.08 13.80 -7.92
C LEU A 14 -3.04 14.59 -9.24
N LEU A 15 -2.41 15.76 -9.20
CA LEU A 15 -2.15 16.61 -10.35
C LEU A 15 -0.63 16.70 -10.55
N PRO A 16 -0.01 15.68 -11.17
CA PRO A 16 1.40 15.74 -11.55
C PRO A 16 1.60 16.81 -12.64
N GLN A 17 2.01 18.01 -12.24
CA GLN A 17 2.16 19.17 -13.13
C GLN A 17 3.45 19.12 -13.96
N THR A 18 4.46 18.38 -13.52
CA THR A 18 5.78 18.31 -14.17
C THR A 18 6.08 16.90 -14.69
N ARG A 19 7.00 16.79 -15.65
CA ARG A 19 7.50 15.50 -16.14
C ARG A 19 8.13 14.66 -15.01
N ALA A 20 8.82 15.30 -14.07
CA ALA A 20 9.39 14.64 -12.91
C ALA A 20 8.31 14.03 -12.00
N ASN A 21 7.20 14.74 -11.78
CA ASN A 21 6.07 14.24 -10.98
C ASN A 21 5.40 13.02 -11.65
N TRP A 22 5.24 13.06 -12.97
CA TRP A 22 4.74 11.92 -13.74
C TRP A 22 5.67 10.72 -13.65
N HIS A 23 6.96 10.93 -13.91
CA HIS A 23 7.95 9.86 -13.85
C HIS A 23 7.99 9.22 -12.46
N TRP A 24 8.01 10.02 -11.39
CA TRP A 24 7.97 9.52 -10.02
C TRP A 24 6.71 8.70 -9.73
N LEU A 25 5.54 9.15 -10.20
CA LEU A 25 4.28 8.45 -9.98
C LEU A 25 4.30 7.07 -10.67
N GLU A 26 4.73 7.02 -11.92
CA GLU A 26 4.81 5.79 -12.70
C GLU A 26 5.81 4.78 -12.09
N THR A 27 7.01 5.24 -11.75
CA THR A 27 8.03 4.39 -11.14
C THR A 27 7.59 3.89 -9.77
N THR A 28 6.96 4.75 -8.95
CA THR A 28 6.44 4.37 -7.64
C THR A 28 5.34 3.33 -7.74
N LEU A 29 4.38 3.51 -8.66
CA LEU A 29 3.29 2.57 -8.89
C LEU A 29 3.80 1.19 -9.31
N GLU A 30 4.75 1.15 -10.25
CA GLU A 30 5.34 -0.12 -10.70
C GLU A 30 6.19 -0.78 -9.60
N ALA A 31 6.95 0.01 -8.83
CA ALA A 31 7.76 -0.49 -7.71
C ALA A 31 6.91 -1.19 -6.64
N GLN A 32 5.66 -0.77 -6.42
CA GLN A 32 4.77 -1.41 -5.44
C GLN A 32 4.32 -2.83 -5.82
N ARG A 33 4.55 -3.26 -7.07
CA ARG A 33 4.23 -4.64 -7.49
C ARG A 33 5.05 -5.69 -6.75
N GLN A 34 6.34 -5.40 -6.52
CA GLN A 34 7.25 -6.30 -5.84
C GLN A 34 6.83 -6.57 -4.39
N PRO A 35 6.66 -5.55 -3.51
CA PRO A 35 6.24 -5.80 -2.13
C PRO A 35 4.83 -6.39 -2.04
N TYR A 36 3.92 -6.08 -2.97
CA TYR A 36 2.62 -6.74 -3.03
C TYR A 36 2.75 -8.26 -3.28
N ASN A 37 3.49 -8.63 -4.33
CA ASN A 37 3.63 -10.04 -4.72
C ASN A 37 4.44 -10.84 -3.71
N ALA A 38 5.52 -10.28 -3.17
CA ALA A 38 6.31 -10.91 -2.13
C ALA A 38 5.48 -11.16 -0.86
N ALA A 39 4.67 -10.18 -0.44
CA ALA A 39 3.77 -10.35 0.71
C ALA A 39 2.64 -11.35 0.44
N LEU A 40 2.15 -11.45 -0.79
CA LEU A 40 1.17 -12.47 -1.18
C LEU A 40 1.79 -13.87 -1.12
N GLU A 41 2.98 -14.03 -1.71
CA GLU A 41 3.74 -15.28 -1.69
C GLU A 41 4.01 -15.72 -0.25
N GLU A 42 4.51 -14.83 0.61
CA GLU A 42 4.76 -15.12 2.02
C GLU A 42 3.49 -15.64 2.73
N ARG A 43 2.33 -15.02 2.49
CA ARG A 43 1.05 -15.45 3.09
C ARG A 43 0.66 -16.85 2.62
N ILE A 44 0.80 -17.13 1.31
CA ILE A 44 0.48 -18.44 0.73
C ILE A 44 1.40 -19.51 1.32
N ASP A 45 2.70 -19.26 1.31
CA ASP A 45 3.72 -20.19 1.78
C ASP A 45 3.60 -20.46 3.28
N PHE A 46 3.41 -19.41 4.08
CA PHE A 46 3.24 -19.55 5.52
C PHE A 46 1.99 -20.36 5.86
N HIS A 47 0.89 -20.12 5.15
CA HIS A 47 -0.33 -20.90 5.32
C HIS A 47 -0.16 -22.36 4.90
N ARG A 48 0.48 -22.62 3.75
CA ARG A 48 0.79 -23.98 3.30
C ARG A 48 1.64 -24.74 4.31
N LYS A 49 2.63 -24.09 4.92
CA LYS A 49 3.57 -24.73 5.86
C LYS A 49 3.01 -24.90 7.28
N THR A 50 2.14 -24.01 7.74
CA THR A 50 1.76 -23.93 9.17
C THR A 50 0.26 -24.00 9.43
N GLY A 51 -0.57 -23.89 8.40
CA GLY A 51 -2.02 -23.70 8.52
C GLY A 51 -2.43 -22.30 9.06
N LYS A 52 -1.49 -21.44 9.44
CA LYS A 52 -1.75 -20.11 10.01
C LYS A 52 -1.67 -19.01 8.94
N SER A 53 -2.09 -17.78 9.26
CA SER A 53 -2.02 -16.64 8.35
C SER A 53 -1.14 -15.52 8.91
N ARG A 54 -0.37 -14.86 8.03
CA ARG A 54 0.34 -13.62 8.39
C ARG A 54 -0.62 -12.45 8.44
N THR A 55 -0.48 -11.62 9.48
CA THR A 55 -1.24 -10.38 9.62
C THR A 55 -0.56 -9.24 8.85
N TYR A 56 -1.32 -8.17 8.59
CA TYR A 56 -0.75 -6.90 8.11
C TYR A 56 0.43 -6.41 8.96
N PHE A 57 0.33 -6.55 10.29
CA PHE A 57 1.35 -6.07 11.21
C PHE A 57 2.63 -6.90 11.13
N ASP A 58 2.52 -8.23 10.98
CA ASP A 58 3.68 -9.11 10.79
C ASP A 58 4.46 -8.70 9.55
N GLN A 59 3.76 -8.43 8.45
CA GLN A 59 4.40 -8.02 7.20
C GLN A 59 4.97 -6.60 7.26
N CYS A 60 4.37 -5.70 8.05
CA CYS A 60 4.97 -4.39 8.31
C CYS A 60 6.27 -4.49 9.12
N LYS A 61 6.36 -5.45 10.06
CA LYS A 61 7.60 -5.73 10.79
C LYS A 61 8.67 -6.30 9.85
N ALA A 62 8.31 -7.30 9.03
CA ALA A 62 9.19 -7.85 8.01
C ALA A 62 9.70 -6.78 7.05
N LEU A 63 8.81 -5.93 6.52
CA LEU A 63 9.19 -4.79 5.68
C LEU A 63 10.19 -3.85 6.37
N THR A 64 10.00 -3.60 7.67
CA THR A 64 10.93 -2.73 8.43
C THR A 64 12.32 -3.37 8.52
N ALA A 65 12.40 -4.69 8.68
CA ALA A 65 13.67 -5.41 8.64
C ALA A 65 14.30 -5.36 7.23
N CYS A 66 13.55 -5.69 6.18
CA CYS A 66 14.03 -5.64 4.80
C CYS A 66 14.58 -4.27 4.42
N ARG A 67 13.89 -3.18 4.82
CA ARG A 67 14.36 -1.80 4.56
C ARG A 67 15.68 -1.44 5.26
N ARG A 68 16.07 -2.15 6.32
CA ARG A 68 17.37 -1.95 6.97
C ARG A 68 18.49 -2.65 6.22
N GLU A 69 18.17 -3.76 5.57
CA GLU A 69 19.13 -4.61 4.84
C GLU A 69 19.27 -4.21 3.37
N LEU A 70 18.21 -3.62 2.79
CA LEU A 70 18.11 -3.24 1.38
C LEU A 70 17.88 -1.73 1.25
N PRO A 71 18.96 -0.92 1.11
CA PRO A 71 18.87 0.53 1.01
C PRO A 71 17.96 1.03 -0.11
N GLU A 72 17.87 0.31 -1.22
CA GLU A 72 16.99 0.63 -2.35
C GLU A 72 15.50 0.57 -1.97
N MET A 73 15.13 -0.31 -1.02
CA MET A 73 13.77 -0.33 -0.49
C MET A 73 13.50 0.89 0.39
N ALA A 74 14.54 1.53 0.93
CA ALA A 74 14.43 2.66 1.82
C ALA A 74 14.15 3.99 1.10
N GLU A 75 14.53 4.11 -0.19
CA GLU A 75 14.29 5.29 -1.03
C GLU A 75 12.81 5.65 -1.15
N CYS A 76 11.94 4.63 -1.24
CA CYS A 76 10.50 4.83 -1.24
C CYS A 76 10.01 5.17 0.18
N ALA A 77 9.06 6.10 0.31
CA ALA A 77 8.44 6.39 1.60
C ALA A 77 7.79 5.13 2.20
N VAL A 78 8.13 4.80 3.45
CA VAL A 78 7.59 3.61 4.13
C VAL A 78 6.06 3.60 4.19
N GLY A 79 5.42 4.77 4.23
CA GLY A 79 3.97 4.91 4.22
C GLY A 79 3.31 4.40 2.92
N ILE A 80 4.02 4.46 1.79
CA ILE A 80 3.56 3.95 0.49
C ILE A 80 3.60 2.41 0.52
N GLN A 81 4.74 1.82 0.89
CA GLN A 81 4.91 0.37 0.98
C GLN A 81 3.94 -0.25 2.00
N ARG A 82 3.76 0.38 3.16
CA ARG A 82 2.74 -0.04 4.14
C ARG A 82 1.32 0.11 3.61
N GLY A 83 1.05 1.07 2.72
CA GLY A 83 -0.23 1.18 2.01
C GLY A 83 -0.46 0.04 1.02
N THR A 84 0.58 -0.39 0.32
CA THR A 84 0.55 -1.58 -0.55
C THR A 84 0.21 -2.85 0.24
N LEU A 85 0.86 -3.06 1.39
CA LEU A 85 0.54 -4.17 2.29
C LEU A 85 -0.89 -4.08 2.84
N LYS A 86 -1.38 -2.86 3.08
CA LYS A 86 -2.76 -2.64 3.54
C LYS A 86 -3.78 -3.03 2.47
N ARG A 87 -3.52 -2.70 1.21
CA ARG A 87 -4.36 -3.11 0.07
C ARG A 87 -4.42 -4.62 -0.10
N LEU A 88 -3.29 -5.32 0.11
CA LEU A 88 -3.28 -6.79 0.14
C LEU A 88 -4.13 -7.32 1.29
N ASP A 89 -3.98 -6.76 2.49
CA ASP A 89 -4.75 -7.12 3.67
C ASP A 89 -6.27 -6.96 3.46
N GLU A 90 -6.69 -5.86 2.86
CA GLU A 90 -8.08 -5.61 2.48
C GLU A 90 -8.60 -6.62 1.45
N SER A 91 -7.76 -7.05 0.52
CA SER A 91 -8.10 -8.10 -0.46
C SER A 91 -8.38 -9.44 0.23
N PHE A 92 -7.54 -9.83 1.20
CA PHE A 92 -7.76 -11.03 2.02
C PHE A 92 -8.99 -10.91 2.91
N LYS A 93 -9.21 -9.75 3.56
CA LYS A 93 -10.41 -9.48 4.35
C LYS A 93 -11.67 -9.63 3.50
N GLY A 94 -11.69 -9.04 2.31
CA GLY A 94 -12.79 -9.17 1.36
C GLY A 94 -13.02 -10.63 0.93
N PHE A 95 -11.96 -11.39 0.69
CA PHE A 95 -12.02 -12.82 0.39
C PHE A 95 -12.69 -13.61 1.52
N PHE A 96 -12.18 -13.52 2.75
CA PHE A 96 -12.74 -14.25 3.89
C PHE A 96 -14.16 -13.80 4.25
N ASN A 97 -14.46 -12.50 4.13
CA ASN A 97 -15.80 -12.00 4.38
C ASN A 97 -16.82 -12.56 3.39
N ARG A 98 -16.45 -12.74 2.11
CA ARG A 98 -17.33 -13.38 1.12
C ARG A 98 -17.52 -14.87 1.39
N LEU A 99 -16.43 -15.58 1.75
CA LEU A 99 -16.53 -16.99 2.15
C LEU A 99 -17.50 -17.19 3.32
N LYS A 100 -17.40 -16.35 4.36
CA LYS A 100 -18.32 -16.41 5.51
C LYS A 100 -19.79 -16.19 5.13
N LYS A 101 -20.05 -15.45 4.05
CA LYS A 101 -21.40 -15.17 3.55
C LYS A 101 -21.88 -16.21 2.53
N GLY A 102 -21.11 -17.27 2.25
CA GLY A 102 -21.44 -18.24 1.21
C GLY A 102 -21.41 -17.67 -0.21
N ALA A 103 -20.84 -16.48 -0.41
CA ALA A 103 -20.79 -15.82 -1.71
C ALA A 103 -19.54 -16.24 -2.49
N LYS A 104 -19.59 -16.12 -3.83
CA LYS A 104 -18.42 -16.36 -4.70
C LYS A 104 -17.25 -15.46 -4.27
N ALA A 105 -16.17 -16.07 -3.81
CA ALA A 105 -15.00 -15.38 -3.30
C ALA A 105 -13.77 -15.63 -4.19
N GLY A 106 -13.26 -14.57 -4.84
CA GLY A 106 -11.98 -14.65 -5.55
C GLY A 106 -10.79 -14.52 -4.60
N PHE A 107 -9.85 -15.45 -4.67
CA PHE A 107 -8.58 -15.40 -3.93
C PHE A 107 -7.68 -14.27 -4.45
N PRO A 108 -6.91 -13.57 -3.60
CA PRO A 108 -5.92 -12.58 -4.04
C PRO A 108 -4.90 -13.18 -5.03
N LYS A 109 -4.64 -12.49 -6.14
CA LYS A 109 -3.76 -12.97 -7.21
C LYS A 109 -2.46 -12.17 -7.28
N PHE A 110 -1.41 -12.83 -7.78
CA PHE A 110 -0.18 -12.16 -8.21
C PHE A 110 -0.47 -11.11 -9.27
N ARG A 111 0.32 -10.04 -9.26
CA ARG A 111 0.12 -8.85 -10.08
C ARG A 111 1.24 -8.69 -11.10
N GLY A 112 0.84 -8.45 -12.35
CA GLY A 112 1.73 -8.06 -13.45
C GLY A 112 2.00 -6.56 -13.46
N ARG A 113 2.74 -6.10 -14.47
CA ARG A 113 3.04 -4.66 -14.68
C ARG A 113 1.75 -3.85 -14.78
N ARG A 114 1.81 -2.57 -14.38
CA ARG A 114 0.67 -1.62 -14.45
C ARG A 114 -0.59 -2.07 -13.70
N PHE A 115 -0.46 -2.84 -12.62
CA PHE A 115 -1.63 -3.30 -11.83
C PHE A 115 -2.23 -2.22 -10.93
N LEU A 116 -1.47 -1.17 -10.59
CA LEU A 116 -1.93 -0.04 -9.80
C LEU A 116 -2.15 1.17 -10.67
N ASP A 117 -3.28 1.82 -10.42
CA ASP A 117 -3.69 3.13 -10.93
C ASP A 117 -3.64 4.21 -9.84
N SER A 118 -3.37 3.82 -8.60
CA SER A 118 -3.49 4.64 -7.41
C SER A 118 -2.48 4.23 -6.34
N ILE A 119 -1.96 5.22 -5.61
CA ILE A 119 -1.08 5.01 -4.46
C ILE A 119 -1.89 5.16 -3.18
N THR A 120 -1.70 4.25 -2.23
CA THR A 120 -2.23 4.38 -0.86
C THR A 120 -1.08 4.73 0.06
N ILE A 121 -1.23 5.79 0.85
CA ILE A 121 -0.20 6.24 1.80
C ILE A 121 -0.80 6.27 3.19
N VAL A 122 -0.31 5.41 4.09
CA VAL A 122 -0.92 5.22 5.42
C VAL A 122 -0.26 6.04 6.52
N SER A 123 0.88 6.68 6.24
CA SER A 123 1.62 7.49 7.22
C SER A 123 2.58 8.46 6.57
N GLY A 124 2.90 9.56 7.27
CA GLY A 124 3.98 10.49 6.91
C GLY A 124 3.60 11.61 5.93
N VAL A 125 2.47 11.48 5.25
CA VAL A 125 1.96 12.52 4.35
C VAL A 125 1.33 13.67 5.12
N LYS A 126 1.56 14.89 4.63
CA LYS A 126 0.96 16.12 5.17
C LYS A 126 0.20 16.85 4.06
N LEU A 127 -0.98 17.36 4.38
CA LEU A 127 -1.75 18.22 3.48
C LEU A 127 -1.55 19.68 3.93
N ARG A 128 -1.04 20.54 3.05
CA ARG A 128 -0.84 21.98 3.29
C ARG A 128 -1.27 22.74 2.06
N ASP A 129 -2.15 23.73 2.23
CA ASP A 129 -2.55 24.67 1.17
C ASP A 129 -2.94 23.99 -0.16
N GLY A 130 -3.73 22.92 -0.09
CA GLY A 130 -4.17 22.17 -1.28
C GLY A 130 -3.09 21.29 -1.93
N THR A 131 -1.94 21.13 -1.28
CA THR A 131 -0.79 20.35 -1.76
C THR A 131 -0.47 19.20 -0.80
N LEU A 132 -0.25 18.01 -1.37
CA LEU A 132 0.14 16.81 -0.66
C LEU A 132 1.66 16.74 -0.58
N HIS A 133 2.23 16.85 0.62
CA HIS A 133 3.65 16.66 0.85
C HIS A 133 3.94 15.18 1.12
N ILE A 134 4.61 14.54 0.18
CA ILE A 134 4.96 13.12 0.23
C ILE A 134 6.42 13.00 0.68
N PRO A 135 6.70 12.26 1.78
CA PRO A 135 8.08 12.02 2.23
C PRO A 135 8.95 11.43 1.12
N GLY A 136 10.20 11.89 0.99
CA GLY A 136 11.15 11.41 -0.02
C GLY A 136 10.87 11.88 -1.45
N PHE A 137 9.75 12.55 -1.72
CA PHE A 137 9.43 13.12 -3.03
C PHE A 137 9.28 14.64 -2.98
N GLY A 138 8.42 15.15 -2.10
CA GLY A 138 8.10 16.57 -2.00
C GLY A 138 6.63 16.89 -2.28
N PRO A 139 6.33 18.13 -2.72
CA PRO A 139 4.96 18.59 -2.93
C PRO A 139 4.32 17.98 -4.19
N MET A 140 3.09 17.52 -4.07
CA MET A 140 2.24 17.06 -5.15
C MET A 140 0.90 17.79 -5.09
N ALA A 141 0.58 18.57 -6.11
CA ALA A 141 -0.71 19.24 -6.19
C ALA A 141 -1.85 18.20 -6.23
N ILE A 142 -2.99 18.51 -5.60
CA ILE A 142 -4.16 17.63 -5.62
C ILE A 142 -5.41 18.40 -6.01
N ARG A 143 -6.36 17.69 -6.62
CA ARG A 143 -7.74 18.15 -6.74
C ARG A 143 -8.55 17.50 -5.60
N ARG A 144 -9.12 18.34 -4.74
CA ARG A 144 -10.08 17.91 -3.71
C ARG A 144 -11.41 17.50 -4.35
#